data_AF-A0A956ZCU5-F1
#
_entry.id   AF-A0A956ZCU5-F1
#
_cell.length_a   1.000
_cell.length_b   1.000
_cell.length_c   1.000
_cell.angle_alpha   90.00
_cell.angle_beta   90.00
_cell.angle_gamma   90.00
#
_symmetry.space_group_name_H-M   'P 1'
#
loop_
_entity.id
_entity.type
_entity.pdbx_description
1 polymer ?
#
loop_
_entity_poly.entity_id
_entity_poly.type
_entity_poly.pdbx_seq_one_letter_code
_entity_poly.pdbx_strand_id
1 'polypeptide(L)'
;MKVELTPEIVRIAQMRADKLGLNLSDELARIAFEEAVMSLDPELDFLVNPDEDTVPSLNAIDVMAVATGVNDVIVNEHRVDVRAINDLGQVIVPRAILNSPVLNNGTFVVQLNGTESAEIRGYLSVGKLISSTNYTEDYAYAIVEAECPEPGRFDLVAQLNEIRRRIQIPLDKAVNVLPNVDELKLFLWSPNEVTKPRQKQILTAICAHVEIRRFLEIFEVESSRGNVSNILRSASRWNKKTDDMARELDPRFKSLSQERIKKTLTEIGESLGGQTEAPAFKKEARKRLTIEELSVSLGKDKLARMKSVIDEVLNGASLVDAVKARVKNNFAVDVAVAIKQNREGVGAFVSASAEEIGRAFQQLAVQPAYATHSSSTENGVDSINEALEILESCSVLEQIEETTSC
;
A
#
# COMPACT_ATOMS: atom_id res chain seq x y z
N MET A 1 1.32 -5.34 -18.55
CA MET A 1 2.68 -5.02 -18.07
C MET A 1 2.61 -4.76 -16.58
N LYS A 2 3.43 -5.45 -15.77
CA LYS A 2 3.46 -5.30 -14.31
C LYS A 2 4.66 -4.44 -13.90
N VAL A 3 4.43 -3.52 -12.97
CA VAL A 3 5.42 -2.61 -12.39
C VAL A 3 5.44 -2.85 -10.89
N GLU A 4 6.64 -2.99 -10.32
CA GLU A 4 6.81 -3.01 -8.86
C GLU A 4 6.91 -1.57 -8.35
N LEU A 5 6.15 -1.28 -7.30
CA LEU A 5 6.13 0.05 -6.70
C LEU A 5 7.11 0.06 -5.53
N THR A 6 8.17 0.85 -5.65
CA THR A 6 9.13 0.99 -4.57
C THR A 6 8.52 1.76 -3.39
N PRO A 7 8.94 1.50 -2.15
CA PRO A 7 8.48 2.25 -0.98
C PRO A 7 8.65 3.78 -1.14
N GLU A 8 9.70 4.22 -1.82
CA GLU A 8 9.96 5.64 -2.10
C GLU A 8 8.90 6.24 -3.02
N ILE A 9 8.53 5.55 -4.11
CA ILE A 9 7.48 5.98 -5.04
C ILE A 9 6.14 6.08 -4.30
N VAL A 10 5.83 5.07 -3.49
CA VAL A 10 4.60 5.04 -2.69
C VAL A 10 4.55 6.22 -1.73
N ARG A 11 5.67 6.53 -1.06
CA ARG A 11 5.77 7.65 -0.12
C ARG A 11 5.57 9.00 -0.83
N ILE A 12 6.16 9.19 -2.00
CA ILE A 12 5.98 10.42 -2.80
C ILE A 12 4.51 10.58 -3.21
N ALA A 13 3.89 9.50 -3.70
CA ALA A 13 2.47 9.49 -4.09
C ALA A 13 1.55 9.80 -2.90
N GLN A 14 1.81 9.19 -1.74
CA GLN A 14 1.08 9.45 -0.49
C GLN A 14 1.24 10.89 -0.03
N MET A 15 2.47 11.42 0.01
CA MET A 15 2.72 12.80 0.41
C MET A 15 1.96 13.79 -0.47
N ARG A 16 1.93 13.54 -1.78
CA ARG A 16 1.22 14.41 -2.72
C ARG A 16 -0.29 14.26 -2.60
N ALA A 17 -0.80 13.02 -2.55
CA ALA A 17 -2.22 12.74 -2.36
C ALA A 17 -2.75 13.35 -1.06
N ASP A 18 -2.04 13.20 0.05
CA ASP A 18 -2.41 13.78 1.35
C ASP A 18 -2.32 15.31 1.37
N LYS A 19 -1.27 15.88 0.75
CA LYS A 19 -1.09 17.34 0.64
C LYS A 19 -2.26 18.00 -0.11
N LEU A 20 -2.74 17.34 -1.15
CA LEU A 20 -3.71 17.92 -2.10
C LEU A 20 -5.13 17.38 -1.93
N GLY A 21 -5.33 16.31 -1.16
CA GLY A 21 -6.61 15.61 -1.04
C GLY A 21 -6.97 14.80 -2.29
N LEU A 22 -5.97 14.30 -3.04
CA LEU A 22 -6.18 13.48 -4.23
C LEU A 22 -6.37 12.00 -3.86
N ASN A 23 -6.92 11.23 -4.80
CA ASN A 23 -7.01 9.78 -4.65
C ASN A 23 -5.63 9.14 -4.84
N LEU A 24 -5.09 8.54 -3.77
CA LEU A 24 -3.81 7.84 -3.79
C LEU A 24 -3.75 6.74 -4.87
N SER A 25 -4.84 6.02 -5.09
CA SER A 25 -4.88 4.92 -6.07
C SER A 25 -4.68 5.46 -7.48
N ASP A 26 -5.30 6.59 -7.82
CA ASP A 26 -5.11 7.22 -9.12
C ASP A 26 -3.67 7.75 -9.28
N GLU A 27 -3.09 8.34 -8.24
CA GLU A 27 -1.71 8.84 -8.30
C GLU A 27 -0.69 7.68 -8.47
N LEU A 28 -0.89 6.56 -7.76
CA LEU A 28 -0.08 5.35 -7.94
C LEU A 28 -0.27 4.75 -9.32
N ALA A 29 -1.49 4.74 -9.85
CA ALA A 29 -1.77 4.28 -11.21
C ALA A 29 -1.04 5.13 -12.26
N ARG A 30 -1.02 6.46 -12.09
CA ARG A 30 -0.30 7.39 -12.97
C ARG A 30 1.20 7.10 -12.96
N ILE A 31 1.81 7.03 -11.78
CA ILE A 31 3.26 6.77 -11.67
C ILE A 31 3.61 5.39 -12.22
N ALA A 32 2.80 4.36 -11.94
CA ALA A 32 3.00 3.04 -12.51
C ALA A 32 2.91 3.03 -14.04
N PHE A 33 2.00 3.82 -14.61
CA PHE A 33 1.88 3.96 -16.06
C PHE A 33 3.09 4.68 -16.66
N GLU A 34 3.56 5.76 -16.04
CA GLU A 34 4.77 6.47 -16.45
C GLU A 34 5.99 5.53 -16.45
N GLU A 35 6.20 4.81 -15.35
CA GLU A 35 7.29 3.84 -15.20
C GLU A 35 7.20 2.72 -16.24
N ALA A 36 5.98 2.23 -16.51
CA ALA A 36 5.76 1.21 -17.52
C ALA A 36 6.14 1.71 -18.92
N VAL A 37 5.78 2.95 -19.28
CA VAL A 37 6.15 3.54 -20.57
C VAL A 37 7.65 3.76 -20.67
N MET A 38 8.28 4.28 -19.60
CA MET A 38 9.73 4.49 -19.54
C MET A 38 10.54 3.19 -19.59
N SER A 39 9.95 2.08 -19.14
CA SER A 39 10.55 0.74 -19.17
C SER A 39 10.37 0.00 -20.50
N LEU A 40 9.64 0.58 -21.47
CA LEU A 40 9.52 0.00 -22.81
C LEU A 40 10.85 0.09 -23.57
N ASP A 41 10.98 -0.71 -24.62
CA ASP A 41 12.15 -0.69 -25.49
C ASP A 41 12.37 0.74 -26.05
N PRO A 42 13.55 1.36 -25.80
CA PRO A 42 13.86 2.69 -26.32
C PRO A 42 13.72 2.82 -27.84
N GLU A 43 13.87 1.73 -28.60
CA GLU A 43 13.68 1.73 -30.06
C GLU A 43 12.23 2.04 -30.48
N LEU A 44 11.26 1.90 -29.56
CA LEU A 44 9.85 2.24 -29.80
C LEU A 44 9.58 3.74 -29.73
N ASP A 45 10.55 4.54 -29.24
CA ASP A 45 10.50 6.00 -29.25
C ASP A 45 9.24 6.54 -28.54
N PHE A 46 8.93 6.00 -27.35
CA PHE A 46 7.93 6.55 -26.44
C PHE A 46 8.61 7.42 -25.39
N LEU A 47 8.26 8.69 -25.37
CA LEU A 47 8.77 9.70 -24.45
C LEU A 47 7.63 10.17 -23.54
N VAL A 48 7.85 10.06 -22.24
CA VAL A 48 6.98 10.65 -21.22
C VAL A 48 7.51 12.05 -20.92
N ASN A 49 6.76 13.08 -21.31
CA ASN A 49 7.16 14.47 -21.14
C ASN A 49 6.27 15.14 -20.08
N PRO A 50 6.71 15.24 -18.81
CA PRO A 50 5.95 15.95 -17.79
C PRO A 50 5.96 17.48 -18.00
N ASP A 51 7.09 18.02 -18.52
CA ASP A 51 7.46 19.44 -18.43
C ASP A 51 7.90 20.07 -19.78
N GLU A 52 7.21 19.79 -20.90
CA GLU A 52 7.50 20.55 -22.13
C GLU A 52 6.90 21.95 -22.07
N ASP A 53 7.71 22.96 -22.43
CA ASP A 53 7.38 24.40 -22.47
C ASP A 53 6.11 24.73 -23.29
N THR A 54 5.62 23.79 -24.10
CA THR A 54 4.47 23.94 -24.99
C THR A 54 3.17 23.42 -24.37
N VAL A 55 3.15 22.25 -23.71
CA VAL A 55 1.93 21.61 -23.17
C VAL A 55 2.25 20.75 -21.92
N PRO A 56 2.19 21.28 -20.69
CA PRO A 56 2.47 20.49 -19.48
C PRO A 56 1.32 19.53 -19.12
N SER A 57 1.62 18.47 -18.35
CA SER A 57 0.59 17.64 -17.71
C SER A 57 -0.35 18.54 -16.88
N LEU A 58 -1.66 18.34 -16.96
CA LEU A 58 -2.58 19.12 -16.13
C LEU A 58 -2.57 18.60 -14.69
N ASN A 59 -2.28 17.31 -14.50
CA ASN A 59 -2.06 16.76 -13.18
C ASN A 59 -0.83 17.38 -12.51
N ALA A 60 0.21 17.80 -13.25
CA ALA A 60 1.36 18.50 -12.67
C ALA A 60 1.02 19.88 -12.07
N ILE A 61 -0.12 20.48 -12.46
CA ILE A 61 -0.62 21.73 -11.88
C ILE A 61 -1.52 21.38 -10.69
N ASP A 62 -1.00 21.51 -9.45
CA ASP A 62 -1.67 21.02 -8.23
C ASP A 62 -3.12 21.53 -8.11
N VAL A 63 -3.39 22.79 -8.45
CA VAL A 63 -4.75 23.37 -8.38
C VAL A 63 -5.71 22.74 -9.39
N MET A 64 -5.21 22.32 -10.56
CA MET A 64 -6.01 21.63 -11.59
C MET A 64 -6.32 20.19 -11.18
N ALA A 65 -5.33 19.47 -10.67
CA ALA A 65 -5.50 18.13 -10.13
C ALA A 65 -6.60 18.11 -9.06
N VAL A 66 -6.57 19.08 -8.14
CA VAL A 66 -7.58 19.21 -7.07
C VAL A 66 -8.95 19.59 -7.62
N ALA A 67 -9.03 20.62 -8.46
CA ALA A 67 -10.31 21.15 -8.92
C ALA A 67 -11.08 20.18 -9.83
N THR A 68 -10.35 19.42 -10.66
CA THR A 68 -10.95 18.63 -11.74
C THR A 68 -10.76 17.13 -11.58
N GLY A 69 -9.89 16.69 -10.67
CA GLY A 69 -9.50 15.29 -10.52
C GLY A 69 -8.75 14.74 -11.73
N VAL A 70 -8.17 15.60 -12.58
CA VAL A 70 -7.37 15.19 -13.74
C VAL A 70 -6.17 14.36 -13.29
N ASN A 71 -5.90 13.26 -14.00
CA ASN A 71 -4.79 12.37 -13.68
C ASN A 71 -4.10 11.90 -14.97
N ASP A 72 -3.60 12.87 -15.73
CA ASP A 72 -3.12 12.67 -17.07
C ASP A 72 -1.59 12.55 -17.19
N VAL A 73 -1.18 11.79 -18.19
CA VAL A 73 0.20 11.59 -18.62
C VAL A 73 0.32 12.01 -20.07
N ILE A 74 1.46 12.59 -20.46
CA ILE A 74 1.73 12.98 -21.85
C ILE A 74 2.77 12.01 -22.41
N VAL A 75 2.38 11.27 -23.45
CA VAL A 75 3.25 10.36 -24.18
C VAL A 75 3.34 10.82 -25.63
N ASN A 76 4.52 11.20 -26.10
CA ASN A 76 4.75 11.73 -27.46
C ASN A 76 3.70 12.80 -27.84
N GLU A 77 3.56 13.85 -27.04
CA GLU A 77 2.57 14.94 -27.20
C GLU A 77 1.09 14.51 -27.06
N HIS A 78 0.79 13.22 -26.88
CA HIS A 78 -0.56 12.72 -26.68
C HIS A 78 -0.88 12.63 -25.20
N ARG A 79 -1.84 13.45 -24.76
CA ARG A 79 -2.38 13.41 -23.40
C ARG A 79 -3.32 12.21 -23.23
N VAL A 80 -3.05 11.36 -22.25
CA VAL A 80 -3.86 10.20 -21.90
C VAL A 80 -4.23 10.28 -20.42
N ASP A 81 -5.48 9.93 -20.09
CA ASP A 81 -5.91 9.82 -18.69
C ASP A 81 -5.54 8.43 -18.17
N VAL A 82 -5.17 8.34 -16.89
CA VAL A 82 -4.82 7.07 -16.25
C VAL A 82 -5.64 6.94 -14.98
N ARG A 83 -6.23 5.77 -14.75
CA ARG A 83 -7.08 5.53 -13.56
C ARG A 83 -6.83 4.16 -12.95
N ALA A 84 -6.96 4.10 -11.62
CA ALA A 84 -7.03 2.83 -10.92
C ALA A 84 -8.41 2.19 -11.10
N ILE A 85 -8.42 0.86 -11.27
CA ILE A 85 -9.64 0.06 -11.14
C ILE A 85 -9.91 -0.23 -9.67
N ASN A 86 -11.16 -0.14 -9.25
CA ASN A 86 -11.57 -0.50 -7.90
C ASN A 86 -11.86 -2.00 -7.77
N ASP A 87 -12.14 -2.45 -6.54
CA ASP A 87 -12.45 -3.86 -6.22
C ASP A 87 -13.69 -4.40 -6.94
N LEU A 88 -14.56 -3.51 -7.44
CA LEU A 88 -15.76 -3.86 -8.22
C LEU A 88 -15.50 -3.93 -9.73
N GLY A 89 -14.25 -3.76 -10.18
CA GLY A 89 -13.91 -3.74 -11.60
C GLY A 89 -14.32 -2.44 -12.31
N GLN A 90 -14.51 -1.35 -11.56
CA GLN A 90 -14.99 -0.07 -12.08
C GLN A 90 -13.91 1.00 -12.02
N VAL A 91 -13.99 1.93 -12.96
CA VAL A 91 -13.16 3.13 -13.05
C VAL A 91 -14.03 4.35 -12.79
N ILE A 92 -13.56 5.25 -11.94
CA ILE A 92 -14.24 6.49 -11.58
C ILE A 92 -13.57 7.64 -12.30
N VAL A 93 -14.32 8.33 -13.16
CA VAL A 93 -13.82 9.44 -13.98
C VAL A 93 -14.57 10.72 -13.62
N PRO A 94 -13.89 11.82 -13.25
CA PRO A 94 -14.54 13.09 -12.99
C PRO A 94 -15.29 13.60 -14.21
N ARG A 95 -16.53 14.05 -14.04
CA ARG A 95 -17.31 14.57 -15.17
C ARG A 95 -16.74 15.84 -15.78
N ALA A 96 -16.01 16.63 -14.99
CA ALA A 96 -15.37 17.86 -15.45
C ALA A 96 -14.42 17.63 -16.64
N ILE A 97 -13.76 16.46 -16.70
CA ILE A 97 -12.82 16.13 -17.78
C ILE A 97 -13.46 15.32 -18.92
N LEU A 98 -14.69 14.80 -18.75
CA LEU A 98 -15.38 14.05 -19.80
C LEU A 98 -15.69 14.93 -21.02
N ASN A 99 -15.49 14.37 -22.21
CA ASN A 99 -15.62 15.10 -23.47
C ASN A 99 -14.74 16.37 -23.51
N SER A 100 -13.61 16.37 -22.80
CA SER A 100 -12.61 17.42 -22.85
C SER A 100 -11.36 16.93 -23.61
N PRO A 101 -10.46 17.84 -24.02
CA PRO A 101 -9.20 17.48 -24.63
C PRO A 101 -8.33 16.50 -23.83
N VAL A 102 -8.51 16.44 -22.51
CA VAL A 102 -7.81 15.51 -21.61
C VAL A 102 -8.15 14.06 -21.90
N LEU A 103 -9.41 13.79 -22.23
CA LEU A 103 -9.92 12.44 -22.49
C LEU A 103 -10.03 12.10 -23.97
N ASN A 104 -9.51 12.93 -24.87
CA ASN A 104 -9.57 12.67 -26.32
C ASN A 104 -8.85 11.39 -26.74
N ASN A 105 -7.85 10.95 -25.96
CA ASN A 105 -7.13 9.71 -26.22
C ASN A 105 -7.60 8.55 -25.35
N GLY A 106 -8.71 8.68 -24.62
CA GLY A 106 -9.25 7.65 -23.72
C GLY A 106 -8.52 7.55 -22.38
N THR A 107 -8.83 6.49 -21.63
CA THR A 107 -8.30 6.25 -20.29
C THR A 107 -7.60 4.90 -20.21
N PHE A 108 -6.37 4.86 -19.75
CA PHE A 108 -5.70 3.61 -19.37
C PHE A 108 -6.15 3.17 -17.97
N VAL A 109 -6.33 1.86 -17.83
CA VAL A 109 -6.82 1.24 -16.59
C VAL A 109 -5.69 0.45 -15.95
N VAL A 110 -5.40 0.77 -14.69
CA VAL A 110 -4.35 0.15 -13.90
C VAL A 110 -4.97 -0.59 -12.73
N GLN A 111 -4.58 -1.85 -12.53
CA GLN A 111 -4.93 -2.62 -11.36
C GLN A 111 -3.80 -2.57 -10.35
N LEU A 112 -4.12 -2.11 -9.14
CA LEU A 112 -3.17 -2.06 -8.03
C LEU A 112 -3.31 -3.31 -7.17
N ASN A 113 -2.18 -3.84 -6.71
CA ASN A 113 -2.12 -4.80 -5.61
C ASN A 113 -1.63 -4.07 -4.37
N GLY A 114 -2.55 -3.37 -3.70
CA GLY A 114 -2.21 -2.45 -2.61
C GLY A 114 -1.22 -1.39 -3.08
N THR A 115 -0.13 -1.24 -2.33
CA THR A 115 0.98 -0.33 -2.65
C THR A 115 2.22 -1.05 -3.18
N GLU A 116 2.18 -2.36 -3.39
CA GLU A 116 3.37 -3.16 -3.72
C GLU A 116 3.63 -3.25 -5.23
N SER A 117 2.56 -3.33 -6.02
CA SER A 117 2.69 -3.43 -7.47
C SER A 117 1.45 -2.95 -8.20
N ALA A 118 1.64 -2.65 -9.47
CA ALA A 118 0.60 -2.19 -10.37
C ALA A 118 0.69 -2.95 -11.70
N GLU A 119 -0.44 -3.23 -12.34
CA GLU A 119 -0.49 -3.82 -13.67
C GLU A 119 -1.38 -2.98 -14.58
N ILE A 120 -0.88 -2.59 -15.75
CA ILE A 120 -1.72 -1.96 -16.76
C ILE A 120 -2.57 -3.06 -17.41
N ARG A 121 -3.88 -2.97 -17.19
CA ARG A 121 -4.84 -4.02 -17.51
C ARG A 121 -5.69 -3.75 -18.73
N GLY A 122 -5.89 -2.48 -19.09
CA GLY A 122 -6.85 -2.17 -20.13
C GLY A 122 -6.84 -0.73 -20.58
N TYR A 123 -7.72 -0.47 -21.54
CA TYR A 123 -7.92 0.82 -22.15
C TYR A 123 -9.41 1.05 -22.39
N LEU A 124 -9.93 2.20 -21.94
CA LEU A 124 -11.29 2.65 -22.16
C LEU A 124 -11.29 3.70 -23.26
N SER A 125 -11.98 3.38 -24.37
CA SER A 125 -12.17 4.34 -25.45
C SER A 125 -13.09 5.48 -25.02
N VAL A 126 -12.92 6.64 -25.67
CA VAL A 126 -13.76 7.82 -25.44
C VAL A 126 -15.24 7.50 -25.63
N GLY A 127 -15.59 6.72 -26.66
CA GLY A 127 -16.96 6.30 -26.92
C GLY A 127 -17.57 5.50 -25.77
N LYS A 128 -16.81 4.56 -25.18
CA LYS A 128 -17.25 3.78 -24.02
C LYS A 128 -17.52 4.70 -22.83
N LEU A 129 -16.56 5.58 -22.50
CA LEU A 129 -16.68 6.57 -21.41
C LEU A 129 -17.91 7.47 -21.56
N ILE A 130 -18.18 7.98 -22.77
CA ILE A 130 -19.35 8.82 -23.04
C ILE A 130 -20.65 8.02 -22.89
N SER A 131 -20.72 6.83 -23.47
CA SER A 131 -21.94 6.00 -23.45
C SER A 131 -22.38 5.61 -22.03
N SER A 132 -21.43 5.38 -21.12
CA SER A 132 -21.69 5.08 -19.71
C SER A 132 -22.21 6.26 -18.89
N THR A 133 -22.13 7.49 -19.40
CA THR A 133 -22.48 8.69 -18.63
C THR A 133 -23.94 9.12 -18.72
N ASN A 134 -24.72 8.47 -19.59
CA ASN A 134 -26.11 8.82 -19.87
C ASN A 134 -27.11 8.42 -18.76
N TYR A 135 -26.67 7.75 -17.70
CA TYR A 135 -27.58 7.09 -16.74
C TYR A 135 -27.68 7.72 -15.34
N THR A 136 -26.85 8.69 -14.97
CA THR A 136 -26.84 9.25 -13.60
C THR A 136 -26.56 10.74 -13.59
N GLU A 137 -27.56 11.62 -13.74
CA GLU A 137 -27.33 13.08 -13.87
C GLU A 137 -26.82 13.75 -12.58
N ASP A 138 -26.98 13.14 -11.41
CA ASP A 138 -26.73 13.78 -10.10
C ASP A 138 -25.32 13.63 -9.51
N TYR A 139 -24.44 12.79 -10.09
CA TYR A 139 -23.11 12.55 -9.54
C TYR A 139 -22.02 13.35 -10.27
N ALA A 140 -21.06 13.88 -9.50
CA ALA A 140 -19.87 14.59 -9.99
C ALA A 140 -18.90 13.70 -10.78
N TYR A 141 -19.10 12.39 -10.75
CA TYR A 141 -18.26 11.38 -11.38
C TYR A 141 -19.08 10.45 -12.29
N ALA A 142 -18.42 9.93 -13.31
CA ALA A 142 -18.90 8.81 -14.09
C ALA A 142 -18.22 7.53 -13.60
N ILE A 143 -19.02 6.47 -13.45
CA ILE A 143 -18.55 5.15 -13.03
C ILE A 143 -18.68 4.25 -14.25
N VAL A 144 -17.57 3.63 -14.66
CA VAL A 144 -17.50 2.85 -15.90
C VAL A 144 -16.91 1.49 -15.59
N GLU A 145 -17.59 0.42 -15.99
CA GLU A 145 -17.04 -0.94 -15.88
C GLU A 145 -15.89 -1.13 -16.87
N ALA A 146 -14.73 -1.50 -16.32
CA ALA A 146 -13.56 -1.80 -17.12
C ALA A 146 -13.58 -3.27 -17.54
N GLU A 147 -13.64 -3.49 -18.85
CA GLU A 147 -13.44 -4.82 -19.42
C GLU A 147 -11.94 -5.04 -19.53
N CYS A 148 -11.37 -5.67 -18.49
CA CYS A 148 -9.95 -5.98 -18.45
C CYS A 148 -9.70 -7.41 -18.97
N PRO A 149 -8.84 -7.61 -19.98
CA PRO A 149 -8.34 -8.94 -20.32
C PRO A 149 -7.65 -9.63 -19.13
N GLU A 150 -7.42 -10.94 -19.27
CA GLU A 150 -6.64 -11.73 -18.31
C GLU A 150 -5.25 -11.10 -18.05
N PRO A 151 -4.66 -11.33 -16.85
CA PRO A 151 -3.33 -10.82 -16.51
C PRO A 151 -2.30 -11.12 -17.61
N GLY A 152 -1.49 -10.14 -17.95
CA GLY A 152 -0.45 -10.26 -18.98
C GLY A 152 -0.91 -10.27 -20.44
N ARG A 153 -2.23 -10.23 -20.73
CA ARG A 153 -2.74 -10.21 -22.12
C ARG A 153 -2.94 -8.83 -22.72
N PHE A 154 -2.88 -7.76 -21.92
CA PHE A 154 -3.00 -6.41 -22.44
C PHE A 154 -1.68 -5.96 -23.09
N ASP A 155 -1.74 -5.63 -24.38
CA ASP A 155 -0.61 -5.11 -25.14
C ASP A 155 -0.58 -3.57 -25.10
N LEU A 156 0.23 -3.06 -24.16
CA LEU A 156 0.45 -1.62 -23.99
C LEU A 156 1.06 -0.98 -25.24
N VAL A 157 2.02 -1.65 -25.88
CA VAL A 157 2.78 -1.12 -27.02
C VAL A 157 1.85 -0.95 -28.23
N ALA A 158 1.02 -1.96 -28.50
CA ALA A 158 0.02 -1.87 -29.57
C ALA A 158 -0.95 -0.70 -29.33
N GLN A 159 -1.42 -0.53 -28.10
CA GLN A 159 -2.37 0.54 -27.77
C GLN A 159 -1.76 1.94 -27.86
N LEU A 160 -0.52 2.13 -27.39
CA LEU A 160 0.21 3.40 -27.51
C LEU A 160 0.50 3.75 -28.97
N ASN A 161 0.85 2.75 -29.79
CA ASN A 161 1.02 2.94 -31.24
C ASN A 161 -0.28 3.35 -31.93
N GLU A 162 -1.43 2.80 -31.50
CA GLU A 162 -2.72 3.24 -32.00
C GLU A 162 -2.99 4.70 -31.65
N ILE A 163 -2.71 5.12 -30.40
CA ILE A 163 -2.88 6.50 -29.95
C ILE A 163 -1.95 7.44 -30.72
N ARG A 164 -0.67 7.09 -30.89
CA ARG A 164 0.32 7.89 -31.64
C ARG A 164 -0.11 8.16 -33.09
N ARG A 165 -0.91 7.26 -33.70
CA ARG A 165 -1.42 7.41 -35.07
C ARG A 165 -2.67 8.29 -35.16
N ARG A 166 -3.27 8.70 -34.04
CA ARG A 166 -4.47 9.56 -34.06
C ARG A 166 -4.10 10.98 -34.45
N ILE A 167 -4.98 11.62 -35.21
CA ILE A 167 -4.79 13.01 -35.63
C ILE A 167 -4.96 13.91 -34.41
N GLN A 168 -3.92 14.66 -34.05
CA GLN A 168 -4.03 15.71 -33.05
C GLN A 168 -4.77 16.91 -33.63
N ILE A 169 -5.88 17.27 -33.00
CA ILE A 169 -6.65 18.46 -33.37
C ILE A 169 -5.99 19.68 -32.69
N PRO A 170 -5.62 20.73 -33.44
CA PRO A 170 -5.08 21.95 -32.85
C PRO A 170 -6.10 22.57 -31.88
N LEU A 171 -5.74 22.63 -30.60
CA LEU A 171 -6.63 23.10 -29.53
C LEU A 171 -6.81 24.62 -29.55
N ASP A 172 -5.85 25.36 -30.11
CA ASP A 172 -5.86 26.82 -30.29
C ASP A 172 -7.08 27.30 -31.09
N LYS A 173 -7.50 26.53 -32.10
CA LYS A 173 -8.66 26.84 -32.94
C LYS A 173 -10.00 26.43 -32.32
N ALA A 174 -9.98 25.65 -31.25
CA ALA A 174 -11.18 25.17 -30.57
C ALA A 174 -11.65 26.14 -29.45
N VAL A 175 -10.83 27.13 -29.09
CA VAL A 175 -11.16 28.13 -28.07
C VAL A 175 -11.75 29.37 -28.73
N ASN A 176 -13.06 29.55 -28.59
CA ASN A 176 -13.75 30.73 -29.13
C ASN A 176 -13.54 31.98 -28.26
N VAL A 177 -13.46 31.81 -26.94
CA VAL A 177 -13.35 32.91 -25.96
C VAL A 177 -12.44 32.48 -24.82
N LEU A 178 -11.35 33.21 -24.61
CA LEU A 178 -10.42 32.98 -23.49
C LEU A 178 -11.12 33.26 -22.15
N PRO A 179 -10.85 32.47 -21.10
CA PRO A 179 -11.41 32.73 -19.78
C PRO A 179 -10.69 33.88 -19.09
N ASN A 180 -11.44 34.68 -18.34
CA ASN A 180 -10.86 35.70 -17.47
C ASN A 180 -10.47 35.11 -16.10
N VAL A 181 -9.77 35.90 -15.28
CA VAL A 181 -9.26 35.48 -13.96
C VAL A 181 -10.37 35.03 -13.01
N ASP A 182 -11.52 35.70 -13.03
CA ASP A 182 -12.66 35.39 -12.15
C ASP A 182 -13.37 34.10 -12.57
N GLU A 183 -13.51 33.86 -13.88
CA GLU A 183 -14.02 32.60 -14.43
C GLU A 183 -13.08 31.43 -14.12
N LEU A 184 -11.77 31.64 -14.19
CA LEU A 184 -10.78 30.62 -13.79
C LEU A 184 -10.92 30.30 -12.30
N LYS A 185 -11.01 31.31 -11.43
CA LYS A 185 -11.25 31.13 -9.99
C LYS A 185 -12.55 30.37 -9.71
N LEU A 186 -13.64 30.77 -10.36
CA LEU A 186 -14.93 30.10 -10.23
C LEU A 186 -14.84 28.63 -10.67
N PHE A 187 -14.18 28.35 -11.79
CA PHE A 187 -13.97 26.99 -12.27
C PHE A 187 -13.13 26.14 -11.32
N LEU A 188 -12.08 26.70 -10.71
CA LEU A 188 -11.18 25.95 -9.83
C LEU A 188 -11.79 25.67 -8.45
N TRP A 189 -12.59 26.58 -7.90
CA TRP A 189 -13.18 26.42 -6.57
C TRP A 189 -14.59 25.85 -6.59
N SER A 190 -15.36 26.17 -7.62
CA SER A 190 -16.75 25.73 -7.81
C SER A 190 -17.00 25.27 -9.25
N PRO A 191 -16.34 24.19 -9.73
CA PRO A 191 -16.48 23.73 -11.11
C PRO A 191 -17.95 23.50 -11.49
N ASN A 192 -18.78 22.99 -10.56
CA ASN A 192 -20.20 22.71 -10.76
C ASN A 192 -21.06 23.95 -11.06
N GLU A 193 -20.61 25.15 -10.69
CA GLU A 193 -21.31 26.41 -10.99
C GLU A 193 -21.05 26.88 -12.44
N VAL A 194 -20.00 26.34 -13.08
CA VAL A 194 -19.67 26.62 -14.48
C VAL A 194 -20.38 25.61 -15.38
N THR A 195 -21.03 26.09 -16.44
CA THR A 195 -21.72 25.20 -17.39
C THR A 195 -20.72 24.23 -18.07
N LYS A 196 -21.12 22.98 -18.30
CA LYS A 196 -20.26 21.95 -18.93
C LYS A 196 -19.61 22.41 -20.25
N PRO A 197 -20.30 23.10 -21.19
CA PRO A 197 -19.65 23.63 -22.39
C PRO A 197 -18.56 24.66 -22.06
N ARG A 198 -18.78 25.52 -21.06
CA ARG A 198 -17.78 26.52 -20.65
C ARG A 198 -16.60 25.88 -19.92
N GLN A 199 -16.83 24.90 -19.05
CA GLN A 199 -15.76 24.09 -18.42
C GLN A 199 -14.81 23.51 -19.49
N LYS A 200 -15.36 22.95 -20.57
CA LYS A 200 -14.57 22.43 -21.69
C LYS A 200 -13.76 23.51 -22.40
N GLN A 201 -14.34 24.68 -22.63
CA GLN A 201 -13.60 25.79 -23.22
C GLN A 201 -12.47 26.28 -22.30
N ILE A 202 -12.70 26.33 -20.98
CA ILE A 202 -11.69 26.68 -19.99
C ILE A 202 -10.54 25.66 -20.01
N LEU A 203 -10.85 24.37 -19.93
CA LEU A 203 -9.85 23.29 -20.02
C LEU A 203 -9.05 23.34 -21.34
N THR A 204 -9.75 23.57 -22.45
CA THR A 204 -9.10 23.71 -23.76
C THR A 204 -8.18 24.92 -23.79
N ALA A 205 -8.60 26.05 -23.20
CA ALA A 205 -7.78 27.26 -23.11
C ALA A 205 -6.54 27.08 -22.24
N ILE A 206 -6.65 26.35 -21.13
CA ILE A 206 -5.51 26.01 -20.25
C ILE A 206 -4.49 25.15 -21.02
N CYS A 207 -4.96 24.15 -21.79
CA CYS A 207 -4.09 23.32 -22.62
C CYS A 207 -3.43 24.11 -23.75
N ALA A 208 -4.16 25.02 -24.41
CA ALA A 208 -3.70 25.71 -25.61
C ALA A 208 -2.87 26.98 -25.37
N HIS A 209 -3.11 27.72 -24.26
CA HIS A 209 -2.54 29.04 -24.05
C HIS A 209 -1.69 29.13 -22.77
N VAL A 210 -0.39 29.41 -22.94
CA VAL A 210 0.57 29.61 -21.84
C VAL A 210 0.13 30.72 -20.89
N GLU A 211 -0.46 31.80 -21.43
CA GLU A 211 -0.91 32.96 -20.64
C GLU A 211 -1.99 32.57 -19.62
N ILE A 212 -2.89 31.65 -19.99
CA ILE A 212 -3.94 31.15 -19.10
C ILE A 212 -3.32 30.29 -17.99
N ARG A 213 -2.31 29.48 -18.32
CA ARG A 213 -1.59 28.64 -17.33
C ARG A 213 -0.85 29.47 -16.29
N ARG A 214 -0.25 30.60 -16.67
CA ARG A 214 0.43 31.50 -15.72
C ARG A 214 -0.50 32.03 -14.62
N PHE A 215 -1.80 32.18 -14.89
CA PHE A 215 -2.75 32.54 -13.82
C PHE A 215 -2.95 31.42 -12.80
N LEU A 216 -2.82 30.16 -13.21
CA LEU A 216 -2.94 29.01 -12.31
C LEU A 216 -1.78 28.92 -11.33
N GLU A 217 -0.55 29.23 -11.76
CA GLU A 217 0.64 29.30 -10.90
C GLU A 217 0.45 30.33 -9.76
N ILE A 218 -0.20 31.47 -10.04
CA ILE A 218 -0.50 32.49 -9.04
C ILE A 218 -1.45 31.94 -7.96
N PHE A 219 -2.47 31.17 -8.36
CA PHE A 219 -3.43 30.57 -7.42
C PHE A 219 -2.82 29.45 -6.57
N GLU A 220 -1.83 28.73 -7.11
CA GLU A 220 -1.10 27.69 -6.40
C GLU A 220 -0.30 28.26 -5.20
N VAL A 221 0.30 29.43 -5.39
CA VAL A 221 1.04 30.14 -4.33
C VAL A 221 0.11 30.58 -3.19
N GLU A 222 -1.12 31.01 -3.47
CA GLU A 222 -2.10 31.40 -2.45
C GLU A 222 -2.58 30.19 -1.62
N SER A 223 -2.77 29.03 -2.23
CA SER A 223 -3.15 27.77 -1.55
C SER A 223 -2.00 27.20 -0.69
N SER A 224 -0.76 27.25 -1.19
CA SER A 224 0.42 26.68 -0.51
C SER A 224 0.72 27.25 0.88
N ARG A 225 0.36 28.51 1.17
CA ARG A 225 0.53 29.14 2.50
C ARG A 225 -0.40 28.54 3.56
N GLY A 226 -1.58 28.04 3.19
CA GLY A 226 -2.44 27.26 4.08
C GLY A 226 -1.94 25.83 4.30
N ASN A 227 -1.23 25.27 3.32
CA ASN A 227 -0.82 23.87 3.27
C ASN A 227 0.31 23.51 4.25
N VAL A 228 1.26 24.42 4.52
CA VAL A 228 2.29 24.19 5.56
C VAL A 228 1.64 24.00 6.93
N SER A 229 0.61 24.78 7.25
CA SER A 229 -0.13 24.64 8.51
C SER A 229 -0.87 23.30 8.59
N ASN A 230 -1.45 22.84 7.49
CA ASN A 230 -2.16 21.56 7.43
C ASN A 230 -1.20 20.35 7.50
N ILE A 231 -0.06 20.39 6.80
CA ILE A 231 0.98 19.36 6.88
C ILE A 231 1.53 19.27 8.31
N LEU A 232 1.84 20.40 8.95
CA LEU A 232 2.30 20.43 10.33
C LEU A 232 1.22 19.91 11.30
N ARG A 233 -0.06 20.21 11.06
CA ARG A 233 -1.17 19.68 11.86
C ARG A 233 -1.36 18.17 11.67
N SER A 234 -1.27 17.66 10.44
CA SER A 234 -1.37 16.24 10.15
C SER A 234 -0.18 15.46 10.72
N ALA A 235 1.04 15.96 10.56
CA ALA A 235 2.24 15.39 11.19
C ALA A 235 2.14 15.42 12.72
N SER A 236 1.63 16.52 13.29
CA SER A 236 1.40 16.63 14.73
C SER A 236 0.35 15.64 15.23
N ARG A 237 -0.76 15.45 14.50
CA ARG A 237 -1.80 14.46 14.81
C ARG A 237 -1.25 13.04 14.72
N TRP A 238 -0.47 12.73 13.69
CA TRP A 238 0.16 11.42 13.52
C TRP A 238 1.13 11.12 14.66
N ASN A 239 2.04 12.05 14.95
CA ASN A 239 3.00 11.93 16.04
C ASN A 239 2.30 11.71 17.39
N LYS A 240 1.22 12.46 17.65
CA LYS A 240 0.39 12.28 18.84
C LYS A 240 -0.27 10.90 18.89
N LYS A 241 -0.82 10.42 17.77
CA LYS A 241 -1.46 9.11 17.67
C LYS A 241 -0.46 7.97 17.92
N THR A 242 0.74 8.07 17.34
CA THR A 242 1.82 7.11 17.59
C THR A 242 2.33 7.17 19.02
N ASP A 243 2.36 8.35 19.65
CA ASP A 243 2.73 8.51 21.07
C ASP A 243 1.71 7.85 21.99
N ASP A 244 0.42 8.08 21.74
CA ASP A 244 -0.66 7.53 22.56
C ASP A 244 -0.69 5.99 22.43
N MET A 245 -0.50 5.45 21.21
CA MET A 245 -0.37 4.00 21.01
C MET A 245 0.89 3.41 21.64
N ALA A 246 2.03 4.10 21.54
CA ALA A 246 3.26 3.64 22.18
C ALA A 246 3.09 3.59 23.70
N ARG A 247 2.41 4.56 24.32
CA ARG A 247 2.07 4.50 25.76
C ARG A 247 1.16 3.33 26.12
N GLU A 248 0.19 3.01 25.27
CA GLU A 248 -0.73 1.89 25.52
C GLU A 248 -0.03 0.52 25.41
N LEU A 249 0.97 0.43 24.52
CA LEU A 249 1.74 -0.79 24.25
C LEU A 249 2.98 -0.94 25.13
N ASP A 250 3.54 0.16 25.66
CA ASP A 250 4.71 0.15 26.56
C ASP A 250 4.62 -0.86 27.71
N PRO A 251 3.52 -0.92 28.50
CA PRO A 251 3.42 -1.91 29.58
C PRO A 251 3.32 -3.37 29.08
N ARG A 252 3.12 -3.60 27.77
CA ARG A 252 2.98 -4.92 27.16
C ARG A 252 4.31 -5.52 26.69
N PHE A 253 5.34 -4.70 26.53
CA PHE A 253 6.67 -5.13 26.08
C PHE A 253 7.69 -4.83 27.18
N LYS A 254 8.33 -5.85 27.75
CA LYS A 254 9.23 -5.70 28.91
C LYS A 254 10.63 -5.27 28.50
N SER A 255 11.02 -5.56 27.26
CA SER A 255 12.39 -5.38 26.76
C SER A 255 12.52 -4.19 25.80
N LEU A 256 11.42 -3.76 25.18
CA LEU A 256 11.37 -2.58 24.33
C LEU A 256 11.07 -1.31 25.12
N SER A 257 11.77 -0.22 24.80
CA SER A 257 11.43 1.11 25.31
C SER A 257 10.26 1.72 24.54
N GLN A 258 9.48 2.58 25.20
CA GLN A 258 8.42 3.38 24.56
C GLN A 258 8.90 4.10 23.28
N GLU A 259 10.11 4.66 23.28
CA GLU A 259 10.68 5.32 22.10
C GLU A 259 10.89 4.36 20.93
N ARG A 260 11.28 3.11 21.24
CA ARG A 260 11.48 2.08 20.22
C ARG A 260 10.15 1.61 19.64
N ILE A 261 9.16 1.39 20.49
CA ILE A 261 7.78 1.05 20.07
C ILE A 261 7.22 2.16 19.17
N LYS A 262 7.38 3.43 19.58
CA LYS A 262 6.95 4.59 18.78
C LYS A 262 7.62 4.62 17.41
N LYS A 263 8.94 4.40 17.37
CA LYS A 263 9.70 4.38 16.12
C LYS A 263 9.15 3.31 15.16
N THR A 264 8.93 2.10 15.66
CA THR A 264 8.43 0.98 14.86
C THR A 264 7.00 1.20 14.38
N LEU A 265 6.11 1.76 15.21
CA LEU A 265 4.76 2.15 14.78
C LEU A 265 4.77 3.27 13.72
N THR A 266 5.72 4.21 13.84
CA THR A 266 5.89 5.28 12.86
C THR A 266 6.31 4.69 11.51
N GLU A 267 7.32 3.82 11.50
CA GLU A 267 7.78 3.13 10.29
C GLU A 267 6.68 2.27 9.65
N ILE A 268 5.83 1.63 10.45
CA ILE A 268 4.69 0.86 9.94
C ILE A 268 3.65 1.77 9.31
N GLY A 269 3.31 2.89 9.95
CA GLY A 269 2.41 3.88 9.36
C GLY A 269 2.95 4.56 8.11
N GLU A 270 4.27 4.72 8.02
CA GLU A 270 4.93 5.12 6.77
C GLU A 270 4.80 4.06 5.67
N SER A 271 4.77 2.76 6.01
CA SER A 271 4.67 1.68 5.01
C SER A 271 3.24 1.27 4.61
N LEU A 272 2.29 1.30 5.55
CA LEU A 272 0.91 0.79 5.37
C LEU A 272 -0.16 1.89 5.41
N GLY A 273 0.25 3.15 5.57
CA GLY A 273 -0.64 4.28 5.76
C GLY A 273 -1.06 4.44 7.23
N GLY A 274 -1.30 5.69 7.65
CA GLY A 274 -1.60 6.09 9.04
C GLY A 274 -2.95 5.61 9.61
N GLN A 275 -3.58 4.61 8.98
CA GLN A 275 -4.85 4.01 9.42
C GLN A 275 -4.61 2.90 10.44
N THR A 276 -4.36 3.30 11.68
CA THR A 276 -4.04 2.40 12.81
C THR A 276 -5.14 1.39 13.16
N GLU A 277 -6.38 1.64 12.72
CA GLU A 277 -7.53 0.76 12.97
C GLU A 277 -7.62 -0.39 11.95
N ALA A 278 -6.94 -0.27 10.82
CA ALA A 278 -6.98 -1.25 9.74
C ALA A 278 -6.40 -2.60 10.20
N PRO A 279 -7.02 -3.74 9.81
CA PRO A 279 -6.52 -5.07 10.14
C PRO A 279 -5.06 -5.30 9.70
N ALA A 280 -4.67 -4.74 8.54
CA ALA A 280 -3.31 -4.83 8.02
C ALA A 280 -2.29 -4.14 8.93
N PHE A 281 -2.59 -2.91 9.40
CA PHE A 281 -1.74 -2.19 10.33
C PHE A 281 -1.59 -2.95 11.65
N LYS A 282 -2.70 -3.47 12.21
CA LYS A 282 -2.67 -4.25 13.45
C LYS A 282 -1.86 -5.53 13.32
N LYS A 283 -2.00 -6.25 12.20
CA LYS A 283 -1.24 -7.48 11.93
C LYS A 283 0.26 -7.18 11.82
N GLU A 284 0.64 -6.14 11.08
CA GLU A 284 2.04 -5.78 10.89
C GLU A 284 2.67 -5.19 12.17
N ALA A 285 1.92 -4.38 12.93
CA ALA A 285 2.34 -3.88 14.24
C ALA A 285 2.62 -5.01 15.22
N ARG A 286 1.72 -6.00 15.30
CA ARG A 286 1.96 -7.22 16.09
C ARG A 286 3.22 -7.93 15.62
N LYS A 287 3.31 -8.22 14.32
CA LYS A 287 4.45 -8.94 13.75
C LYS A 287 5.79 -8.27 14.05
N ARG A 288 5.95 -6.97 13.75
CA ARG A 288 7.23 -6.27 13.90
C ARG A 288 7.60 -6.03 15.35
N LEU A 289 6.66 -5.62 16.20
CA LEU A 289 6.95 -5.39 17.63
C LEU A 289 7.32 -6.70 18.34
N THR A 290 6.64 -7.80 18.02
CA THR A 290 6.98 -9.13 18.56
C THR A 290 8.36 -9.60 18.08
N ILE A 291 8.70 -9.40 16.81
CA ILE A 291 10.03 -9.72 16.29
C ILE A 291 11.11 -8.86 16.96
N GLU A 292 10.86 -7.58 17.18
CA GLU A 292 11.81 -6.69 17.85
C GLU A 292 12.01 -7.06 19.33
N GLU A 293 10.95 -7.34 20.09
CA GLU A 293 11.04 -7.79 21.49
C GLU A 293 11.84 -9.09 21.60
N LEU A 294 11.57 -10.06 20.72
CA LEU A 294 12.32 -11.32 20.65
C LEU A 294 13.77 -11.10 20.22
N SER A 295 14.06 -10.11 19.38
CA SER A 295 15.44 -9.81 18.97
C SER A 295 16.28 -9.27 20.11
N VAL A 296 15.66 -8.51 21.03
CA VAL A 296 16.31 -7.94 22.21
C VAL A 296 16.48 -9.00 23.29
N SER A 297 15.51 -9.90 23.47
CA SER A 297 15.56 -10.95 24.51
C SER A 297 16.40 -12.18 24.15
N LEU A 298 16.43 -12.60 22.88
CA LEU A 298 17.04 -13.87 22.44
C LEU A 298 18.32 -13.72 21.61
N GLY A 299 18.62 -12.50 21.12
CA GLY A 299 19.76 -12.25 20.24
C GLY A 299 19.54 -12.67 18.77
N LYS A 300 20.33 -12.07 17.86
CA LYS A 300 20.09 -12.12 16.39
C LYS A 300 20.16 -13.52 15.77
N ASP A 301 21.05 -14.39 16.26
CA ASP A 301 21.25 -15.73 15.68
C ASP A 301 20.09 -16.70 16.01
N LYS A 302 19.45 -16.52 17.16
CA LYS A 302 18.30 -17.33 17.59
C LYS A 302 17.00 -16.91 16.90
N LEU A 303 16.83 -15.61 16.70
CA LEU A 303 15.70 -15.04 15.97
C LEU A 303 15.58 -15.57 14.53
N ALA A 304 16.71 -15.76 13.85
CA ALA A 304 16.74 -16.29 12.47
C ALA A 304 16.15 -17.70 12.37
N ARG A 305 16.32 -18.53 13.40
CA ARG A 305 15.76 -19.90 13.46
C ARG A 305 14.28 -19.91 13.83
N MET A 306 13.83 -18.93 14.60
CA MET A 306 12.45 -18.84 15.10
C MET A 306 11.48 -18.09 14.18
N LYS A 307 11.98 -17.29 13.23
CA LYS A 307 11.14 -16.44 12.37
C LYS A 307 10.04 -17.20 11.64
N SER A 308 10.31 -18.43 11.18
CA SER A 308 9.28 -19.27 10.52
C SER A 308 8.21 -19.78 11.48
N VAL A 309 8.59 -20.16 12.71
CA VAL A 309 7.65 -20.65 13.73
C VAL A 309 6.75 -19.53 14.20
N ILE A 310 7.30 -18.33 14.38
CA ILE A 310 6.56 -17.11 14.71
C ILE A 310 5.57 -16.77 13.60
N ASP A 311 5.98 -16.85 12.33
CA ASP A 311 5.07 -16.60 11.19
C ASP A 311 3.93 -17.63 11.10
N GLU A 312 4.15 -18.91 11.43
CA GLU A 312 3.09 -19.94 11.47
C GLU A 312 2.11 -19.73 12.63
N VAL A 313 2.62 -19.39 13.82
CA VAL A 313 1.79 -19.09 15.00
C VAL A 313 0.96 -17.82 14.78
N LEU A 314 1.55 -16.75 14.24
CA LEU A 314 0.83 -15.51 13.90
C LEU A 314 -0.22 -15.69 12.79
N ASN A 315 -0.17 -16.79 12.04
CA ASN A 315 -1.18 -17.17 11.05
C ASN A 315 -2.23 -18.17 11.59
N GLY A 316 -2.20 -18.46 12.90
CA GLY A 316 -3.24 -19.23 13.60
C GLY A 316 -2.91 -20.72 13.84
N ALA A 317 -1.66 -21.15 13.62
CA ALA A 317 -1.24 -22.49 14.01
C ALA A 317 -1.02 -22.58 15.53
N SER A 318 -1.32 -23.75 16.14
CA SER A 318 -1.01 -23.96 17.54
C SER A 318 0.51 -23.97 17.74
N LEU A 319 0.99 -23.42 18.87
CA LEU A 319 2.42 -23.36 19.18
C LEU A 319 3.07 -24.75 19.08
N VAL A 320 2.41 -25.76 19.64
CA VAL A 320 2.90 -27.14 19.69
C VAL A 320 3.01 -27.74 18.30
N ASP A 321 2.06 -27.47 17.41
CA ASP A 321 2.08 -27.99 16.04
C ASP A 321 3.18 -27.31 15.20
N ALA A 322 3.39 -26.01 15.38
CA ALA A 322 4.47 -25.27 14.72
C ALA A 322 5.86 -25.73 15.18
N VAL A 323 6.03 -26.09 16.47
CA VAL A 323 7.28 -26.70 16.96
C VAL A 323 7.46 -28.14 16.46
N LYS A 324 6.39 -28.95 16.42
CA LYS A 324 6.42 -30.33 15.87
C LYS A 324 6.77 -30.35 14.38
N ALA A 325 6.36 -29.36 13.61
CA ALA A 325 6.75 -29.22 12.21
C ALA A 325 8.26 -28.99 12.02
N ARG A 326 8.99 -28.55 13.07
CA ARG A 326 10.41 -28.21 12.99
C ARG A 326 11.37 -29.15 13.68
N VAL A 327 10.99 -29.72 14.81
CA VAL A 327 11.87 -30.65 15.53
C VAL A 327 11.78 -32.03 14.89
N LYS A 328 12.93 -32.65 14.59
CA LYS A 328 12.98 -33.96 13.90
C LYS A 328 12.29 -35.09 14.66
N ASN A 329 12.06 -34.92 15.97
CA ASN A 329 11.49 -35.91 16.85
C ASN A 329 10.25 -35.35 17.57
N ASN A 330 9.06 -35.74 17.13
CA ASN A 330 7.79 -35.30 17.74
C ASN A 330 7.68 -35.68 19.22
N PHE A 331 8.25 -36.83 19.62
CA PHE A 331 8.28 -37.27 21.01
C PHE A 331 9.09 -36.33 21.90
N ALA A 332 10.17 -35.77 21.37
CA ALA A 332 11.00 -34.80 22.09
C ALA A 332 10.22 -33.51 22.39
N VAL A 333 9.32 -33.10 21.49
CA VAL A 333 8.44 -31.94 21.70
C VAL A 333 7.43 -32.22 22.80
N ASP A 334 6.82 -33.41 22.82
CA ASP A 334 5.85 -33.77 23.86
C ASP A 334 6.50 -33.88 25.25
N VAL A 335 7.72 -34.40 25.33
CA VAL A 335 8.54 -34.39 26.56
C VAL A 335 8.88 -32.96 26.99
N ALA A 336 9.27 -32.10 26.05
CA ALA A 336 9.57 -30.70 26.33
C ALA A 336 8.35 -29.91 26.84
N VAL A 337 7.15 -30.16 26.29
CA VAL A 337 5.88 -29.57 26.79
C VAL A 337 5.61 -30.00 28.23
N ALA A 338 5.77 -31.29 28.55
CA ALA A 338 5.57 -31.80 29.91
C ALA A 338 6.60 -31.22 30.91
N ILE A 339 7.85 -31.00 30.48
CA ILE A 339 8.86 -30.33 31.32
C ILE A 339 8.47 -28.86 31.53
N LYS A 340 8.06 -28.14 30.47
CA LYS A 340 7.62 -26.72 30.57
C LYS A 340 6.44 -26.56 31.53
N GLN A 341 5.43 -27.43 31.48
CA GLN A 341 4.28 -27.40 32.39
C GLN A 341 4.67 -27.61 33.86
N ASN A 342 5.69 -28.44 34.13
CA ASN A 342 6.19 -28.65 35.49
C ASN A 342 7.10 -27.52 36.00
N ARG A 343 7.57 -26.62 35.11
CA ARG A 343 8.50 -25.52 35.41
C ARG A 343 7.82 -24.18 35.72
N GLU A 344 6.49 -24.09 35.76
CA GLU A 344 5.77 -22.85 36.03
C GLU A 344 6.37 -22.09 37.23
N GLY A 345 7.05 -20.97 36.95
CA GLY A 345 7.67 -20.10 37.95
C GLY A 345 9.20 -19.97 37.92
N VAL A 346 9.93 -20.74 37.11
CA VAL A 346 11.41 -20.62 37.02
C VAL A 346 11.81 -19.80 35.79
N GLY A 347 12.17 -18.54 36.01
CA GLY A 347 12.41 -17.52 34.97
C GLY A 347 13.79 -17.55 34.29
N ALA A 348 14.35 -18.72 33.95
CA ALA A 348 15.60 -18.76 33.20
C ALA A 348 15.77 -20.03 32.35
N PHE A 349 16.39 -19.85 31.17
CA PHE A 349 16.83 -20.92 30.27
C PHE A 349 17.80 -21.86 30.98
N VAL A 350 17.31 -23.01 31.42
CA VAL A 350 18.13 -24.08 32.01
C VAL A 350 17.89 -25.34 31.19
N SER A 351 18.95 -25.92 30.64
CA SER A 351 18.89 -27.23 29.97
C SER A 351 18.14 -28.23 30.84
N ALA A 352 17.32 -29.09 30.22
CA ALA A 352 16.56 -30.08 30.97
C ALA A 352 17.53 -31.01 31.73
N SER A 353 17.35 -31.11 33.04
CA SER A 353 18.11 -32.04 33.87
C SER A 353 17.68 -33.48 33.57
N ALA A 354 18.58 -34.45 33.79
CA ALA A 354 18.26 -35.87 33.59
C ALA A 354 17.06 -36.34 34.44
N GLU A 355 16.84 -35.72 35.59
CA GLU A 355 15.70 -35.99 36.48
C GLU A 355 14.37 -35.45 35.92
N GLU A 356 14.37 -34.26 35.32
CA GLU A 356 13.18 -33.68 34.67
C GLU A 356 12.77 -34.49 33.44
N ILE A 357 13.75 -34.89 32.62
CA ILE A 357 13.52 -35.77 31.45
C ILE A 357 12.95 -37.11 31.92
N GLY A 358 13.50 -37.69 32.98
CA GLY A 358 13.04 -38.95 33.55
C GLY A 358 11.59 -38.88 34.07
N ARG A 359 11.21 -37.79 34.75
CA ARG A 359 9.83 -37.58 35.24
C ARG A 359 8.83 -37.35 34.10
N ALA A 360 9.19 -36.53 33.12
CA ALA A 360 8.34 -36.28 31.96
C ALA A 360 8.13 -37.56 31.12
N PHE A 361 9.19 -38.38 30.96
CA PHE A 361 9.09 -39.68 30.31
C PHE A 361 8.17 -40.63 31.07
N GLN A 362 8.26 -40.68 32.41
CA GLN A 362 7.37 -41.50 33.22
C GLN A 362 5.90 -41.06 33.13
N GLN A 363 5.63 -39.76 33.04
CA GLN A 363 4.26 -39.23 32.85
C GLN A 363 3.71 -39.57 31.45
N LEU A 364 4.53 -39.47 30.41
CA LEU A 364 4.13 -39.74 29.02
C LEU A 364 4.06 -41.24 28.70
N ALA A 365 4.88 -42.07 29.36
CA ALA A 365 4.89 -43.53 29.20
C ALA A 365 3.60 -44.22 29.72
N VAL A 366 2.74 -43.49 30.46
CA VAL A 366 1.40 -43.97 30.84
C VAL A 366 0.43 -43.94 29.65
N GLN A 367 0.76 -43.21 28.58
CA GLN A 367 -0.05 -43.18 27.36
C GLN A 367 0.37 -44.31 26.39
N PRO A 368 -0.59 -45.10 25.86
CA PRO A 368 -0.30 -46.33 25.10
C PRO A 368 0.45 -46.12 23.78
N ALA A 369 0.51 -44.89 23.25
CA ALA A 369 1.21 -44.55 22.02
C ALA A 369 2.75 -44.52 22.14
N TYR A 370 3.29 -44.42 23.36
CA TYR A 370 4.72 -44.18 23.61
C TYR A 370 5.50 -45.39 24.13
N ALA A 371 4.84 -46.54 24.30
CA ALA A 371 5.45 -47.74 24.86
C ALA A 371 6.41 -48.50 23.90
N THR A 372 6.48 -48.12 22.61
CA THR A 372 7.15 -48.94 21.57
C THR A 372 8.34 -48.28 20.84
N HIS A 373 8.72 -47.04 21.14
CA HIS A 373 9.80 -46.36 20.42
C HIS A 373 10.81 -45.65 21.34
N SER A 374 11.84 -46.36 21.80
CA SER A 374 13.09 -45.70 22.23
C SER A 374 14.31 -46.60 22.01
N SER A 375 15.08 -46.33 20.96
CA SER A 375 16.38 -46.98 20.73
C SER A 375 17.50 -46.01 20.39
N SER A 376 17.36 -44.72 20.72
CA SER A 376 18.42 -43.73 20.54
C SER A 376 18.37 -42.66 21.63
N THR A 377 19.12 -42.89 22.71
CA THR A 377 19.16 -42.04 23.91
C THR A 377 19.98 -40.76 23.74
N GLU A 378 21.01 -40.73 22.88
CA GLU A 378 21.85 -39.53 22.69
C GLU A 378 21.20 -38.43 21.83
N ASN A 379 20.56 -38.78 20.70
CA ASN A 379 19.84 -37.80 19.86
C ASN A 379 18.55 -37.26 20.50
N GLY A 380 18.05 -37.92 21.54
CA GLY A 380 16.80 -37.54 22.22
C GLY A 380 16.96 -36.30 23.09
N VAL A 381 18.05 -36.20 23.85
CA VAL A 381 18.27 -35.10 24.81
C VAL A 381 18.50 -33.77 24.09
N ASP A 382 19.27 -33.78 23.01
CA ASP A 382 19.49 -32.57 22.20
C ASP A 382 18.20 -32.10 21.52
N SER A 383 17.39 -33.03 21.01
CA SER A 383 16.08 -32.71 20.42
C SER A 383 15.08 -32.18 21.47
N ILE A 384 15.14 -32.70 22.71
CA ILE A 384 14.32 -32.21 23.83
C ILE A 384 14.74 -30.80 24.21
N ASN A 385 16.05 -30.55 24.35
CA ASN A 385 16.57 -29.23 24.67
C ASN A 385 16.28 -28.22 23.56
N GLU A 386 16.39 -28.61 22.29
CA GLU A 386 16.02 -27.77 21.13
C GLU A 386 14.52 -27.43 21.14
N ALA A 387 13.65 -28.44 21.35
CA ALA A 387 12.21 -28.22 21.44
C ALA A 387 11.83 -27.33 22.64
N LEU A 388 12.46 -27.56 23.78
CA LEU A 388 12.22 -26.81 25.01
C LEU A 388 12.69 -25.36 24.89
N GLU A 389 13.84 -25.14 24.26
CA GLU A 389 14.35 -23.80 23.95
C GLU A 389 13.37 -23.03 23.04
N ILE A 390 12.80 -23.68 22.01
CA ILE A 390 11.80 -23.06 21.13
C ILE A 390 10.51 -22.76 21.89
N LEU A 391 10.00 -23.71 22.70
CA LEU A 391 8.76 -23.57 23.47
C LEU A 391 8.83 -22.51 24.58
N GLU A 392 9.97 -22.40 25.27
CA GLU A 392 10.22 -21.36 26.28
C GLU A 392 10.36 -19.99 25.61
N SER A 393 11.06 -19.90 24.48
CA SER A 393 11.20 -18.64 23.72
C SER A 393 9.87 -18.15 23.13
N CYS A 394 9.00 -19.08 22.74
CA CYS A 394 7.66 -18.80 22.25
C CYS A 394 6.62 -18.58 23.36
N SER A 395 6.93 -18.80 24.65
CA SER A 395 6.02 -18.44 25.76
C SER A 395 5.79 -16.92 25.84
N VAL A 396 6.72 -16.12 25.31
CA VAL A 396 6.54 -14.68 25.12
C VAL A 396 5.40 -14.38 24.12
N LEU A 397 5.20 -15.24 23.11
CA LEU A 397 4.07 -15.13 22.18
C LEU A 397 2.74 -15.42 22.90
N GLU A 398 2.68 -16.47 23.71
CA GLU A 398 1.49 -16.85 24.48
C GLU A 398 1.10 -15.75 25.49
N GLN A 399 2.06 -15.11 26.16
CA GLN A 399 1.80 -13.97 27.05
C GLN A 399 1.24 -12.75 26.31
N ILE A 400 1.62 -12.56 25.05
CA ILE A 400 1.11 -11.49 24.17
C ILE A 400 -0.28 -11.85 23.60
N GLU A 401 -0.55 -13.13 23.31
CA GLU A 401 -1.87 -13.62 22.84
C GLU A 401 -2.94 -13.56 23.94
N GLU A 402 -2.66 -14.02 25.16
CA GLU A 402 -3.62 -13.99 26.27
C GLU A 402 -4.04 -12.56 26.65
N THR A 403 -3.17 -11.57 26.45
CA THR A 403 -3.45 -10.16 26.75
C THR A 403 -4.07 -9.36 25.58
N THR A 404 -4.20 -9.95 24.38
CA THR A 404 -4.82 -9.29 23.20
C THR A 404 -6.23 -9.80 22.87
N SER A 405 -6.80 -10.66 23.72
CA SER A 405 -8.15 -11.24 23.60
C SER A 405 -9.27 -10.40 24.23
N CYS A 406 -9.01 -9.17 24.66
CA CYS A 406 -9.99 -8.24 25.25
C CYS A 406 -10.31 -7.07 24.33
#